data_AF-A0A6A7W8W8-F1
#
_entry.id   AF-A0A6A7W8W8-F1
#
_cell.length_a   1.000
_cell.length_b   1.000
_cell.length_c   1.000
_cell.angle_alpha   90.00
_cell.angle_beta   90.00
_cell.angle_gamma   90.00
#
_symmetry.space_group_name_H-M   'P 1'
#
loop_
_entity.id
_entity.type
_entity.pdbx_description
1 polymer ?
#
loop_
_entity_poly.entity_id
_entity_poly.type
_entity_poly.pdbx_seq_one_letter_code
_entity_poly.pdbx_strand_id
1 'polypeptide(L)'
;MAININGNNYGIAVDGNLTIEHVNFGFGGGVQSASGIHREELADSLRNCIFDTRLFDSDDKLNALLGEIARSIDLGEYNAIYGPNEHGRINPSAKNEWYYIFEALLEAGVCRQSVGDKEFVEQMMEWFPMVFSYDTPEEMKSMTDKLRKSVSHERTLWKYGESKEVTRLKDMWARRNQLGIAYEKVSRFYEIAYRGLYVRLVEMKEELNCIK
;
A
#
# COMPACT_ATOMS: atom_id res chain seq x y z
N MET A 1 38.38 6.64 -11.93
CA MET A 1 38.80 5.23 -12.04
C MET A 1 37.55 4.40 -11.80
N ALA A 2 36.99 3.79 -12.84
CA ALA A 2 35.74 3.01 -12.74
C ALA A 2 36.11 1.54 -12.59
N ILE A 3 35.67 0.90 -11.51
CA ILE A 3 35.83 -0.54 -11.30
C ILE A 3 34.64 -1.21 -11.97
N ASN A 4 34.89 -1.95 -13.05
CA ASN A 4 33.85 -2.67 -13.77
C ASN A 4 33.78 -4.10 -13.21
N ILE A 5 32.69 -4.45 -12.52
CA ILE A 5 32.49 -5.77 -11.91
C ILE A 5 31.44 -6.52 -12.75
N ASN A 6 31.90 -7.50 -13.54
CA ASN A 6 31.00 -8.43 -14.24
C ASN A 6 30.57 -9.55 -13.26
N GLY A 7 29.34 -9.49 -12.77
CA GLY A 7 28.75 -10.54 -11.94
C GLY A 7 28.17 -11.68 -12.77
N ASN A 8 28.61 -12.92 -12.49
CA ASN A 8 27.84 -14.14 -12.79
C ASN A 8 26.95 -14.48 -11.58
N ASN A 9 25.82 -15.15 -11.80
CA ASN A 9 24.73 -15.45 -10.84
C ASN A 9 25.07 -16.34 -9.61
N TYR A 10 26.24 -16.17 -9.01
CA TYR A 10 26.58 -16.75 -7.73
C TYR A 10 27.01 -15.60 -6.82
N GLY A 11 26.25 -15.38 -5.73
CA GLY A 11 26.31 -14.19 -4.88
C GLY A 11 27.72 -13.70 -4.53
N ILE A 12 27.85 -12.38 -4.44
CA ILE A 12 29.10 -11.71 -4.08
C ILE A 12 29.30 -11.88 -2.57
N ALA A 13 30.27 -12.70 -2.16
CA ALA A 13 30.75 -12.71 -0.78
C ALA A 13 31.78 -11.60 -0.61
N VAL A 14 31.49 -10.62 0.27
CA VAL A 14 32.44 -9.57 0.66
C VAL A 14 32.71 -9.73 2.15
N ASP A 15 33.98 -9.93 2.50
CA ASP A 15 34.45 -9.90 3.89
C ASP A 15 35.04 -8.51 4.16
N GLY A 16 34.27 -7.66 4.84
CA GLY A 16 34.57 -6.25 5.13
C GLY A 16 33.33 -5.35 5.11
N ASN A 17 33.37 -4.20 5.79
CA ASN A 17 32.29 -3.22 5.79
C ASN A 17 32.21 -2.49 4.44
N LEU A 18 31.15 -2.78 3.69
CA LEU A 18 30.82 -2.09 2.45
C LEU A 18 29.74 -1.04 2.71
N THR A 19 30.07 0.24 2.57
CA THR A 19 29.09 1.32 2.51
C THR A 19 28.73 1.56 1.05
N ILE A 20 27.49 1.24 0.67
CA ILE A 20 26.95 1.53 -0.67
C ILE A 20 26.04 2.74 -0.55
N GLU A 21 26.48 3.89 -1.07
CA GLU A 21 25.71 5.14 -0.96
C GLU A 21 24.64 5.30 -2.05
N HIS A 22 24.73 4.55 -3.17
CA HIS A 22 23.70 4.54 -4.21
C HIS A 22 23.65 3.17 -4.92
N VAL A 23 22.50 2.49 -4.87
CA VAL A 23 22.21 1.30 -5.70
C VAL A 23 21.28 1.74 -6.84
N ASN A 24 21.78 1.70 -8.07
CA ASN A 24 20.98 1.99 -9.26
C ASN A 24 20.76 0.68 -10.02
N PHE A 25 19.54 0.14 -10.01
CA PHE A 25 19.20 -1.08 -10.74
C PHE A 25 18.93 -0.76 -12.21
N GLY A 26 19.99 -0.78 -13.02
CA GLY A 26 19.87 -0.73 -14.48
C GLY A 26 19.50 -2.10 -15.04
N PHE A 27 18.25 -2.27 -15.48
CA PHE A 27 17.87 -3.43 -16.31
C PHE A 27 18.54 -3.29 -17.68
N GLY A 28 19.55 -4.13 -17.93
CA GLY A 28 20.37 -4.12 -19.14
C GLY A 28 19.55 -4.34 -20.41
N GLY A 29 19.65 -3.39 -21.34
CA GLY A 29 19.19 -3.53 -22.71
C GLY A 29 20.24 -4.15 -23.64
N GLY A 30 19.74 -4.81 -24.70
CA GLY A 30 20.44 -5.12 -25.94
C GLY A 30 19.42 -5.66 -26.95
N VAL A 31 19.41 -5.34 -28.25
CA VAL A 31 20.27 -4.52 -29.13
C VAL A 31 19.41 -3.99 -30.30
N GLN A 32 19.51 -2.69 -30.55
CA GLN A 32 19.40 -1.87 -31.79
C GLN A 32 18.48 -2.25 -32.98
N SER A 33 17.59 -1.29 -33.34
CA SER A 33 17.55 -0.69 -34.69
C SER A 33 16.81 0.66 -34.68
N ALA A 34 17.24 1.55 -35.58
CA ALA A 34 17.15 2.99 -35.51
C ALA A 34 15.77 3.63 -35.81
N SER A 35 15.41 4.68 -35.07
CA SER A 35 15.23 6.05 -35.57
C SER A 35 14.69 6.92 -34.43
N GLY A 36 15.27 8.11 -34.28
CA GLY A 36 15.07 8.95 -33.12
C GLY A 36 13.65 9.48 -32.99
N ILE A 37 13.21 9.61 -31.74
CA ILE A 37 12.59 10.79 -31.14
C ILE A 37 13.02 10.75 -29.67
N HIS A 38 13.51 11.88 -29.16
CA HIS A 38 13.85 12.10 -27.76
C HIS A 38 12.76 11.55 -26.83
N ARG A 39 13.07 10.47 -26.11
CA ARG A 39 12.30 10.04 -24.94
C ARG A 39 13.19 10.30 -23.74
N GLU A 40 13.13 11.53 -23.26
CA GLU A 40 13.56 11.83 -21.89
C GLU A 40 12.76 10.92 -20.95
N GLU A 41 13.51 10.23 -20.11
CA GLU A 41 13.16 9.66 -18.81
C GLU A 41 12.07 10.46 -18.09
N LEU A 42 10.79 10.22 -18.43
CA LEU A 42 9.72 10.37 -17.46
C LEU A 42 9.90 9.18 -16.50
N ALA A 43 10.51 9.43 -15.35
CA ALA A 43 10.27 8.57 -14.19
C ALA A 43 8.75 8.37 -14.10
N ASP A 44 8.28 7.12 -14.14
CA ASP A 44 6.85 6.83 -14.08
C ASP A 44 6.31 7.41 -12.76
N SER A 45 5.74 8.61 -12.82
CA SER A 45 5.15 9.29 -11.67
C SER A 45 4.07 8.39 -11.08
N LEU A 46 4.08 8.24 -9.75
CA LEU A 46 3.11 7.40 -9.06
C LEU A 46 1.72 7.94 -9.33
N ARG A 47 0.91 7.16 -10.04
CA ARG A 47 -0.46 7.56 -10.31
C ARG A 47 -1.23 7.70 -9.00
N ASN A 48 -1.77 8.88 -8.76
CA ASN A 48 -2.61 9.17 -7.61
C ASN A 48 -4.07 9.37 -8.05
N CYS A 49 -4.91 8.39 -7.75
CA CYS A 49 -6.34 8.42 -8.08
C CYS A 49 -7.22 8.75 -6.86
N ILE A 50 -6.75 8.47 -5.63
CA ILE A 50 -7.60 8.46 -4.43
C ILE A 50 -7.10 9.33 -3.27
N PHE A 51 -5.85 9.78 -3.30
CA PHE A 51 -5.25 10.54 -2.20
C PHE A 51 -5.42 12.04 -2.41
N ASP A 52 -5.49 12.79 -1.31
CA ASP A 52 -5.67 14.24 -1.36
C ASP A 52 -4.43 14.91 -1.97
N THR A 53 -4.59 15.52 -3.15
CA THR A 53 -3.50 16.17 -3.89
C THR A 53 -2.97 17.42 -3.19
N ARG A 54 -3.67 17.94 -2.17
CA ARG A 54 -3.17 19.03 -1.30
C ARG A 54 -2.18 18.52 -0.26
N LEU A 55 -2.31 17.25 0.15
CA LEU A 55 -1.39 16.61 1.09
C LEU A 55 -0.23 15.94 0.34
N PHE A 56 -0.53 15.28 -0.77
CA PHE A 56 0.42 14.53 -1.60
C PHE A 56 0.57 15.19 -2.97
N ASP A 57 1.25 16.34 -2.98
CA ASP A 57 1.49 17.18 -4.15
C ASP A 57 2.80 16.86 -4.90
N SER A 58 3.60 15.93 -4.38
CA SER A 58 4.86 15.48 -4.99
C SER A 58 5.00 13.96 -4.98
N ASP A 59 5.79 13.43 -5.90
CA ASP A 59 6.12 12.01 -5.97
C ASP A 59 6.81 11.53 -4.69
N ASP A 60 7.65 12.34 -4.05
CA ASP A 60 8.30 11.99 -2.77
C ASP A 60 7.27 11.74 -1.65
N LYS A 61 6.24 12.59 -1.55
CA LYS A 61 5.18 12.43 -0.55
C LYS A 61 4.31 11.22 -0.86
N LEU A 62 4.05 10.94 -2.14
CA LEU A 62 3.34 9.72 -2.57
C LEU A 62 4.15 8.47 -2.29
N ASN A 63 5.47 8.50 -2.50
CA ASN A 63 6.37 7.39 -2.17
C ASN A 63 6.43 7.14 -0.66
N ALA A 64 6.43 8.19 0.17
CA ALA A 64 6.34 8.05 1.62
C ALA A 64 5.02 7.37 2.04
N LEU A 65 3.89 7.79 1.46
CA LEU A 65 2.60 7.14 1.70
C LEU A 65 2.57 5.68 1.24
N LEU A 66 3.11 5.40 0.05
CA LEU A 66 3.25 4.04 -0.46
C LEU A 66 4.06 3.17 0.52
N GLY A 67 5.15 3.71 1.06
CA GLY A 67 5.97 3.04 2.08
C GLY A 67 5.18 2.70 3.34
N GLU A 68 4.40 3.63 3.89
CA GLU A 68 3.59 3.38 5.10
C GLU A 68 2.48 2.35 4.85
N ILE A 69 1.85 2.37 3.67
CA ILE A 69 0.88 1.34 3.29
C ILE A 69 1.58 -0.01 3.10
N ALA A 70 2.72 -0.05 2.40
CA ALA A 70 3.51 -1.26 2.16
C ALA A 70 3.93 -1.94 3.47
N ARG A 71 4.32 -1.15 4.49
CA ARG A 71 4.64 -1.65 5.83
C ARG A 71 3.49 -2.46 6.46
N SER A 72 2.25 -2.16 6.09
CA SER A 72 1.04 -2.78 6.63
C SER A 72 0.57 -4.01 5.83
N ILE A 73 1.21 -4.32 4.71
CA ILE A 73 0.87 -5.44 3.82
C ILE A 73 1.93 -6.52 3.93
N ASP A 74 1.55 -7.79 3.99
CA ASP A 74 2.51 -8.89 3.90
C ASP A 74 2.98 -9.06 2.45
N LEU A 75 4.16 -8.52 2.14
CA LEU A 75 4.80 -8.57 0.83
C LEU A 75 5.79 -9.73 0.69
N GLY A 76 5.79 -10.70 1.61
CA GLY A 76 6.74 -11.81 1.60
C GLY A 76 8.18 -11.32 1.78
N GLU A 77 9.06 -11.63 0.82
CA GLU A 77 10.48 -11.30 0.88
C GLU A 77 10.74 -9.77 0.84
N TYR A 78 9.85 -9.00 0.19
CA TYR A 78 9.98 -7.54 0.09
C TYR A 78 9.71 -6.81 1.41
N ASN A 79 9.19 -7.51 2.42
CA ASN A 79 8.98 -6.96 3.76
C ASN A 79 10.26 -6.39 4.39
N ALA A 80 11.45 -6.91 4.01
CA ALA A 80 12.73 -6.45 4.52
C ALA A 80 13.02 -4.98 4.15
N ILE A 81 12.55 -4.52 2.99
CA ILE A 81 12.77 -3.16 2.48
C ILE A 81 11.97 -2.15 3.28
N TYR A 82 10.75 -2.52 3.66
CA TYR A 82 9.83 -1.62 4.36
C TYR A 82 10.02 -1.66 5.87
N GLY A 83 10.83 -2.57 6.41
CA GLY A 83 11.14 -2.67 7.84
C GLY A 83 10.10 -3.43 8.67
N PRO A 84 10.37 -3.66 9.96
CA PRO A 84 9.50 -4.45 10.82
C PRO A 84 8.16 -3.75 11.08
N ASN A 85 7.11 -4.53 11.32
CA ASN A 85 5.80 -4.05 11.75
C ASN A 85 5.35 -4.80 13.01
N GLU A 86 5.34 -4.10 14.13
CA GLU A 86 4.98 -4.63 15.45
C GLU A 86 3.49 -4.93 15.60
N HIS A 87 2.65 -4.32 14.76
CA HIS A 87 1.19 -4.45 14.79
C HIS A 87 0.65 -5.51 13.81
N GLY A 88 1.56 -6.24 13.16
CA GLY A 88 1.25 -7.25 12.17
C GLY A 88 0.94 -6.65 10.79
N ARG A 89 0.79 -7.55 9.81
CA ARG A 89 0.51 -7.20 8.42
C ARG A 89 -0.78 -7.87 7.95
N ILE A 90 -1.48 -7.21 7.02
CA ILE A 90 -2.60 -7.85 6.34
C ILE A 90 -2.07 -8.97 5.43
N ASN A 91 -2.85 -10.03 5.28
CA ASN A 91 -2.62 -11.03 4.25
C ASN A 91 -3.27 -10.55 2.94
N PRO A 92 -2.51 -10.27 1.87
CA PRO A 92 -3.07 -9.82 0.59
C PRO A 92 -4.11 -10.78 -0.01
N SER A 93 -3.95 -12.09 0.25
CA SER A 93 -4.87 -13.12 -0.20
C SER A 93 -6.22 -13.10 0.54
N ALA A 94 -6.23 -12.59 1.78
CA ALA A 94 -7.42 -12.37 2.56
C ALA A 94 -8.11 -11.08 2.09
N LYS A 95 -8.92 -11.21 1.03
CA LYS A 95 -9.56 -10.08 0.33
C LYS A 95 -10.31 -9.09 1.24
N ASN A 96 -10.85 -9.57 2.37
CA ASN A 96 -11.54 -8.73 3.34
C ASN A 96 -10.60 -7.81 4.13
N GLU A 97 -9.33 -8.18 4.33
CA GLU A 97 -8.38 -7.36 5.10
C GLU A 97 -7.95 -6.09 4.38
N TRP A 98 -8.14 -6.01 3.06
CA TRP A 98 -7.97 -4.76 2.32
C TRP A 98 -8.89 -3.64 2.80
N TYR A 99 -10.05 -3.99 3.38
CA TYR A 99 -10.91 -3.01 4.04
C TYR A 99 -10.22 -2.35 5.26
N TYR A 100 -9.29 -3.05 5.92
CA TYR A 100 -8.60 -2.53 7.11
C TYR A 100 -7.70 -1.35 6.72
N ILE A 101 -6.98 -1.51 5.60
CA ILE A 101 -6.20 -0.45 4.99
C ILE A 101 -7.12 0.69 4.54
N PHE A 102 -8.21 0.36 3.85
CA PHE A 102 -9.08 1.39 3.31
C PHE A 102 -9.69 2.27 4.41
N GLU A 103 -10.18 1.66 5.49
CA GLU A 103 -10.80 2.39 6.59
C GLU A 103 -9.76 3.26 7.33
N ALA A 104 -8.54 2.76 7.52
CA ALA A 104 -7.44 3.56 8.09
C ALA A 104 -7.10 4.79 7.24
N LEU A 105 -7.05 4.64 5.91
CA LEU A 105 -6.80 5.76 4.99
C LEU A 105 -7.93 6.80 5.00
N LEU A 106 -9.18 6.34 5.03
CA LEU A 106 -10.35 7.22 5.10
C LEU A 106 -10.40 7.99 6.42
N GLU A 107 -10.25 7.31 7.56
CA GLU A 107 -10.30 7.94 8.88
C GLU A 107 -9.11 8.86 9.14
N ALA A 108 -7.92 8.54 8.63
CA ALA A 108 -6.76 9.42 8.73
C ALA A 108 -6.94 10.71 7.90
N GLY A 109 -7.90 10.73 6.97
CA GLY A 109 -8.15 11.87 6.10
C GLY A 109 -7.02 12.10 5.10
N VAL A 110 -6.37 11.04 4.64
CA VAL A 110 -5.33 11.09 3.60
C VAL A 110 -5.92 10.88 2.20
N CYS A 111 -7.14 10.33 2.13
CA CYS A 111 -7.92 10.21 0.91
C CYS A 111 -8.67 11.51 0.58
N ARG A 112 -9.00 11.70 -0.70
CA ARG A 112 -9.98 12.71 -1.12
C ARG A 112 -11.36 12.41 -0.50
N GLN A 113 -12.22 13.41 -0.40
CA GLN A 113 -13.50 13.33 0.32
C GLN A 113 -14.44 12.21 -0.14
N SER A 114 -14.35 11.79 -1.41
CA SER A 114 -15.14 10.69 -1.96
C SER A 114 -14.24 9.70 -2.70
N VAL A 115 -13.97 8.56 -2.07
CA VAL A 115 -13.28 7.43 -2.71
C VAL A 115 -14.22 6.22 -2.73
N GLY A 116 -14.45 5.68 -3.92
CA GLY A 116 -15.20 4.45 -4.08
C GLY A 116 -14.33 3.20 -3.91
N ASP A 117 -14.95 2.08 -3.53
CA ASP A 117 -14.27 0.79 -3.35
C ASP A 117 -13.51 0.34 -4.60
N LYS A 118 -14.08 0.62 -5.77
CA LYS A 118 -13.43 0.31 -7.05
C LYS A 118 -12.12 1.07 -7.20
N GLU A 119 -12.14 2.38 -6.95
CA GLU A 119 -10.99 3.26 -7.12
C GLU A 119 -9.89 2.93 -6.12
N PHE A 120 -10.28 2.63 -4.88
CA PHE A 120 -9.36 2.11 -3.87
C PHE A 120 -8.67 0.82 -4.34
N VAL A 121 -9.45 -0.15 -4.83
CA VAL A 121 -8.90 -1.43 -5.28
C VAL A 121 -7.99 -1.25 -6.49
N GLU A 122 -8.38 -0.44 -7.47
CA GLU A 122 -7.55 -0.16 -8.64
C GLU A 122 -6.23 0.51 -8.23
N GLN A 123 -6.27 1.48 -7.32
CA GLN A 123 -5.06 2.11 -6.78
C GLN A 123 -4.13 1.10 -6.08
N MET A 124 -4.69 0.23 -5.22
CA MET A 124 -3.89 -0.77 -4.49
C MET A 124 -3.28 -1.81 -5.43
N MET A 125 -4.02 -2.23 -6.46
CA MET A 125 -3.50 -3.15 -7.49
C MET A 125 -2.40 -2.53 -8.32
N GLU A 126 -2.49 -1.23 -8.60
CA GLU A 126 -1.47 -0.49 -9.33
C GLU A 126 -0.20 -0.24 -8.49
N TRP A 127 -0.35 0.06 -7.20
CA TRP A 127 0.78 0.30 -6.30
C TRP A 127 1.46 -0.98 -5.82
N PHE A 128 0.72 -2.09 -5.73
CA PHE A 128 1.23 -3.36 -5.23
C PHE A 128 0.97 -4.52 -6.22
N PRO A 129 1.36 -4.43 -7.49
CA PRO A 129 1.03 -5.46 -8.48
C PRO A 129 1.59 -6.84 -8.10
N MET A 130 2.71 -6.89 -7.38
CA MET A 130 3.35 -8.14 -6.93
C MET A 130 2.53 -8.98 -5.96
N VAL A 131 1.55 -8.40 -5.26
CA VAL A 131 0.71 -9.18 -4.33
C VAL A 131 -0.51 -9.80 -5.01
N PHE A 132 -0.70 -9.51 -6.29
CA PHE A 132 -1.81 -9.98 -7.10
C PHE A 132 -1.29 -10.89 -8.21
N SER A 133 -1.90 -12.06 -8.37
CA SER A 133 -1.52 -13.01 -9.43
C SER A 133 -2.64 -13.09 -10.46
N TYR A 134 -2.37 -12.59 -11.66
CA TYR A 134 -3.26 -12.69 -12.83
C TYR A 134 -2.41 -12.70 -14.10
N ASP A 135 -2.79 -13.51 -15.08
CA ASP A 135 -2.07 -13.66 -16.35
C ASP A 135 -2.79 -12.96 -17.50
N THR A 136 -4.10 -12.69 -17.33
CA THR A 136 -4.96 -12.08 -18.36
C THR A 136 -5.70 -10.85 -17.86
N PRO A 137 -6.07 -9.91 -18.77
CA PRO A 137 -6.92 -8.77 -18.42
C PRO A 137 -8.28 -9.18 -17.83
N GLU A 138 -8.84 -10.31 -18.27
CA GLU A 138 -10.09 -10.86 -17.76
C GLU A 138 -9.95 -11.33 -16.31
N GLU A 139 -8.84 -11.99 -15.97
CA GLU A 139 -8.52 -12.39 -14.60
C GLU A 139 -8.28 -11.19 -13.70
N MET A 140 -7.54 -10.18 -14.18
CA MET A 140 -7.33 -8.92 -13.47
C MET A 140 -8.69 -8.30 -13.12
N LYS A 141 -9.59 -8.15 -14.11
CA LYS A 141 -10.94 -7.59 -13.90
C LYS A 141 -11.75 -8.42 -12.90
N SER A 142 -11.73 -9.74 -13.03
CA SER A 142 -12.41 -10.68 -12.11
C SER A 142 -11.88 -10.53 -10.68
N MET A 143 -10.57 -10.36 -10.51
CA MET A 143 -9.92 -10.13 -9.23
C MET A 143 -10.33 -8.78 -8.63
N THR A 144 -10.27 -7.69 -9.41
CA THR A 144 -10.73 -6.36 -9.01
C THR A 144 -12.18 -6.39 -8.52
N ASP A 145 -13.08 -7.05 -9.26
CA ASP A 145 -14.49 -7.17 -8.89
C ASP A 145 -14.70 -7.98 -7.59
N LYS A 146 -13.95 -9.08 -7.41
CA LYS A 146 -14.00 -9.89 -6.18
C LYS A 146 -13.50 -9.11 -4.98
N LEU A 147 -12.39 -8.40 -5.14
CA LEU A 147 -11.80 -7.62 -4.07
C LEU A 147 -12.71 -6.45 -3.68
N ARG A 148 -13.24 -5.72 -4.66
CA ARG A 148 -14.26 -4.68 -4.43
C ARG A 148 -15.44 -5.21 -3.63
N LYS A 149 -16.04 -6.32 -4.06
CA LYS A 149 -17.18 -6.94 -3.35
C LYS A 149 -16.82 -7.34 -1.92
N SER A 150 -15.61 -7.85 -1.69
CA SER A 150 -15.13 -8.22 -0.37
C SER A 150 -14.99 -7.01 0.55
N VAL A 151 -14.43 -5.91 0.05
CA VAL A 151 -14.30 -4.65 0.77
C VAL A 151 -15.68 -4.06 1.10
N SER A 152 -16.60 -4.03 0.13
CA SER A 152 -17.96 -3.55 0.35
C SER A 152 -18.72 -4.39 1.39
N HIS A 153 -18.56 -5.72 1.32
CA HIS A 153 -19.18 -6.65 2.25
C HIS A 153 -18.65 -6.42 3.66
N GLU A 154 -17.33 -6.36 3.82
CA GLU A 154 -16.69 -6.10 5.10
C GLU A 154 -17.16 -4.77 5.70
N ARG A 155 -17.17 -3.67 4.93
CA ARG A 155 -17.71 -2.38 5.39
C ARG A 155 -19.13 -2.50 5.92
N THR A 156 -19.97 -3.29 5.26
CA THR A 156 -21.37 -3.45 5.65
C THR A 156 -21.51 -4.12 7.01
N LEU A 157 -20.59 -5.02 7.39
CA LEU A 157 -20.56 -5.63 8.73
C LEU A 157 -20.31 -4.60 9.83
N TRP A 158 -19.61 -3.51 9.51
CA TRP A 158 -19.27 -2.46 10.47
C TRP A 158 -20.31 -1.34 10.55
N LYS A 159 -21.41 -1.43 9.78
CA LYS A 159 -22.51 -0.46 9.85
C LYS A 159 -23.43 -0.77 11.02
N TYR A 160 -23.73 0.22 11.85
CA TYR A 160 -24.60 0.06 13.01
C TYR A 160 -25.54 1.25 13.20
N GLY A 161 -26.66 1.03 13.90
CA GLY A 161 -27.66 2.04 14.21
C GLY A 161 -28.61 2.36 13.07
N GLU A 162 -29.59 3.23 13.33
CA GLU A 162 -30.63 3.62 12.37
C GLU A 162 -30.05 4.33 11.14
N SER A 163 -28.99 5.13 11.34
CA SER A 163 -28.28 5.85 10.27
C SER A 163 -27.41 4.94 9.40
N LYS A 164 -27.19 3.67 9.80
CA LYS A 164 -26.29 2.71 9.13
C LYS A 164 -24.91 3.29 8.83
N GLU A 165 -24.42 4.14 9.73
CA GLU A 165 -23.08 4.70 9.65
C GLU A 165 -22.04 3.63 9.92
N VAL A 166 -20.92 3.72 9.21
CA VAL A 166 -19.75 2.87 9.44
C VAL A 166 -19.18 3.20 10.82
N THR A 167 -18.94 2.16 11.61
CA THR A 167 -18.36 2.30 12.94
C THR A 167 -16.90 2.72 12.82
N ARG A 168 -16.54 3.79 13.54
CA ARG A 168 -15.17 4.29 13.53
C ARG A 168 -14.18 3.31 14.15
N LEU A 169 -12.93 3.30 13.70
CA LEU A 169 -11.86 2.41 14.15
C LEU A 169 -11.75 2.32 15.67
N LYS A 170 -11.69 3.48 16.34
CA LYS A 170 -11.58 3.56 17.81
C LYS A 170 -12.80 2.99 18.55
N ASP A 171 -13.96 2.96 17.90
CA ASP A 171 -15.24 2.55 18.50
C ASP A 171 -15.61 1.09 18.16
N MET A 172 -14.86 0.43 17.26
CA MET A 172 -15.12 -0.95 16.82
C MET A 172 -15.13 -1.96 17.98
N TRP A 173 -14.26 -1.77 18.98
CA TRP A 173 -14.23 -2.59 20.20
C TRP A 173 -15.54 -2.54 20.98
N ALA A 174 -16.09 -1.34 21.16
CA ALA A 174 -17.32 -1.13 21.91
C ALA A 174 -18.55 -1.67 21.18
N ARG A 175 -18.48 -1.78 19.84
CA ARG A 175 -19.60 -2.21 18.98
C ARG A 175 -19.55 -3.68 18.56
N ARG A 176 -18.47 -4.41 18.86
CA ARG A 176 -18.28 -5.80 18.39
C ARG A 176 -19.43 -6.73 18.78
N ASN A 177 -19.93 -6.62 20.01
CA ASN A 177 -20.96 -7.51 20.54
C ASN A 177 -22.31 -7.25 19.87
N GLN A 178 -22.65 -5.98 19.66
CA GLN A 178 -23.89 -5.60 18.97
C GLN A 178 -23.87 -6.00 17.49
N LEU A 179 -22.68 -6.03 16.88
CA LEU A 179 -22.48 -6.44 15.49
C LEU A 179 -22.26 -7.96 15.31
N GLY A 180 -22.17 -8.72 16.39
CA GLY A 180 -21.89 -10.17 16.33
C GLY A 180 -20.50 -10.49 15.76
N ILE A 181 -19.54 -9.59 15.90
CA ILE A 181 -18.18 -9.76 15.36
C ILE A 181 -17.28 -10.40 16.41
N ALA A 182 -16.56 -11.45 16.00
CA ALA A 182 -15.63 -12.20 16.84
C ALA A 182 -14.52 -11.32 17.42
N TYR A 183 -14.08 -11.63 18.65
CA TYR A 183 -13.03 -10.90 19.35
C TYR A 183 -11.75 -10.81 18.51
N GLU A 184 -11.34 -11.93 17.94
CA GLU A 184 -10.08 -12.13 17.23
C GLU A 184 -10.06 -11.26 15.96
N LYS A 185 -11.20 -11.13 15.29
CA LYS A 185 -11.35 -10.28 14.11
C LYS A 185 -11.20 -8.81 14.48
N VAL A 186 -11.88 -8.35 15.54
CA VAL A 186 -11.78 -6.96 16.02
C VAL A 186 -10.37 -6.66 16.53
N SER A 187 -9.75 -7.61 17.25
CA SER A 187 -8.38 -7.49 17.75
C SER A 187 -7.39 -7.35 16.60
N ARG A 188 -7.49 -8.20 15.58
CA ARG A 188 -6.64 -8.15 14.39
C ARG A 188 -6.83 -6.86 13.61
N PHE A 189 -8.08 -6.43 13.45
CA PHE A 189 -8.41 -5.15 12.81
C PHE A 189 -7.76 -4.00 13.58
N TYR A 190 -7.99 -3.93 14.88
CA TYR A 190 -7.52 -2.85 15.73
C TYR A 190 -5.99 -2.72 15.73
N GLU A 191 -5.28 -3.84 15.87
CA GLU A 191 -3.81 -3.81 15.82
C GLU A 191 -3.34 -3.31 14.45
N ILE A 192 -3.76 -3.93 13.35
CA ILE A 192 -3.21 -3.60 12.03
C ILE A 192 -3.67 -2.22 11.53
N ALA A 193 -4.97 -1.94 11.62
CA ALA A 193 -5.55 -0.73 11.04
C ALA A 193 -5.39 0.48 11.96
N TYR A 194 -5.75 0.35 13.24
CA TYR A 194 -5.75 1.49 14.15
C TYR A 194 -4.36 1.77 14.72
N ARG A 195 -3.76 0.81 15.42
CA ARG A 195 -2.43 1.00 16.03
C ARG A 195 -1.31 1.02 14.99
N GLY A 196 -1.43 0.20 13.95
CA GLY A 196 -0.48 0.13 12.84
C GLY A 196 -0.63 1.31 11.90
N LEU A 197 -1.54 1.22 10.93
CA LEU A 197 -1.56 2.15 9.81
C LEU A 197 -2.12 3.55 10.18
N TYR A 198 -3.27 3.64 10.84
CA TYR A 198 -3.94 4.92 11.10
C TYR A 198 -3.08 5.90 11.90
N VAL A 199 -2.50 5.45 13.02
CA VAL A 199 -1.62 6.31 13.85
C VAL A 199 -0.45 6.85 13.02
N ARG A 200 0.21 5.98 12.24
CA ARG A 200 1.33 6.36 11.36
C ARG A 200 0.93 7.37 10.28
N LEU A 201 -0.26 7.19 9.69
CA LEU A 201 -0.79 8.13 8.70
C LEU A 201 -1.09 9.50 9.32
N VAL A 202 -1.59 9.54 10.56
CA VAL A 202 -1.82 10.80 11.28
C VAL A 202 -0.50 11.50 11.58
N GLU A 203 0.50 10.79 12.09
CA GLU A 203 1.85 11.31 12.35
C GLU A 203 2.49 11.86 11.07
N MET A 204 2.52 11.07 9.99
CA MET A 204 3.03 11.51 8.69
C MET A 204 2.31 12.76 8.18
N LYS A 205 0.98 12.83 8.31
CA LYS A 205 0.22 14.02 7.89
C LYS A 205 0.59 15.26 8.71
N GLU A 206 0.85 15.10 10.01
CA GLU A 206 1.33 16.21 10.85
C GLU A 206 2.72 16.68 10.42
N GLU A 207 3.65 15.75 10.15
CA GLU A 207 4.99 16.05 9.65
C GLU A 207 4.94 16.82 8.33
N LEU A 208 4.12 16.36 7.37
CA LEU A 208 3.94 17.01 6.07
C LEU A 208 3.37 18.43 6.18
N ASN A 209 2.55 18.71 7.20
CA ASN A 209 1.98 20.05 7.42
C ASN A 209 2.89 20.98 8.24
N CYS A 210 3.85 20.44 8.99
CA CYS A 210 4.82 21.22 9.76
C CYS A 210 5.97 21.76 8.90
N ILE A 211 6.23 21.15 7.74
CA ILE A 211 7.21 21.63 6.77
C ILE A 211 6.57 22.78 5.98
N LYS A 212 6.78 24.02 6.43
CA LYS A 212 6.41 25.27 5.74
C LYS A 212 7.65 26.09 5.40
#